data_AF-A0A367WZJ3-F1
#
_entry.id   AF-A0A367WZJ3-F1
#
_cell.length_a   1.000
_cell.length_b   1.000
_cell.length_c   1.000
_cell.angle_alpha   90.00
_cell.angle_beta   90.00
_cell.angle_gamma   90.00
#
_symmetry.space_group_name_H-M   'P 1'
#
loop_
_entity.id
_entity.type
_entity.pdbx_description
1 polymer ?
#
loop_
_entity_poly.entity_id
_entity_poly.type
_entity_poly.pdbx_seq_one_letter_code
_entity_poly.pdbx_strand_id
1 'polypeptide(L)'
;MTFRLTDRTKRRLFLVAVTALVVATIADGSRRFVADLIWTDDAAPWEKVTAVYYPDIQKETDIRISDARFDDVAECRAHIGELSSENGDPDLKKGRYECAIGFYRDGTGEGSYRLIVR
;
A
#
# COMPACT_ATOMS: atom_id res chain seq x y z
N MET A 1 -7.33 47.51 -0.20
CA MET A 1 -8.20 46.86 -1.21
C MET A 1 -9.07 45.82 -0.52
N THR A 2 -10.36 46.08 -0.36
CA THR A 2 -11.32 45.12 0.22
C THR A 2 -11.95 44.32 -0.90
N PHE A 3 -11.46 43.11 -1.12
CA PHE A 3 -12.06 42.16 -2.07
C PHE A 3 -13.43 41.73 -1.55
N ARG A 4 -14.51 42.26 -2.13
CA ARG A 4 -15.88 41.79 -1.86
C ARG A 4 -16.15 40.54 -2.69
N LEU A 5 -15.87 39.38 -2.09
CA LEU A 5 -16.26 38.09 -2.65
C LEU A 5 -17.79 37.96 -2.65
N THR A 6 -18.35 37.59 -3.80
CA THR A 6 -19.76 37.23 -3.96
C THR A 6 -20.10 35.99 -3.13
N ASP A 7 -21.34 35.90 -2.66
CA ASP A 7 -21.77 34.89 -1.68
C ASP A 7 -21.63 33.45 -2.21
N ARG A 8 -21.85 33.26 -3.53
CA ARG A 8 -21.57 31.99 -4.22
C ARG A 8 -20.10 31.61 -4.19
N THR A 9 -19.20 32.58 -4.33
CA THR A 9 -17.75 32.37 -4.32
C THR A 9 -17.26 32.02 -2.93
N LYS A 10 -17.83 32.64 -1.89
CA LYS A 10 -17.59 32.27 -0.48
C LYS A 10 -18.04 30.84 -0.19
N ARG A 11 -19.25 30.45 -0.61
CA ARG A 11 -19.76 29.08 -0.46
C ARG A 11 -18.88 28.04 -1.15
N ARG A 12 -18.41 28.34 -2.36
CA ARG A 12 -17.51 27.45 -3.12
C ARG A 12 -16.14 27.32 -2.44
N LEU A 13 -15.54 28.41 -2.01
CA LEU A 13 -14.28 28.39 -1.29
C LEU A 13 -14.40 27.67 0.05
N PHE A 14 -15.51 27.85 0.75
CA PHE A 14 -15.79 27.13 1.99
C PHE A 14 -15.94 25.63 1.74
N LEU A 15 -16.69 25.23 0.72
CA LEU A 15 -16.79 23.82 0.34
C LEU A 15 -15.42 23.25 -0.03
N VAL A 16 -14.65 23.90 -0.90
CA VAL A 16 -13.30 23.44 -1.29
C VAL A 16 -12.37 23.34 -0.08
N ALA A 17 -12.41 24.32 0.84
CA ALA A 17 -11.62 24.29 2.06
C ALA A 17 -12.05 23.15 2.99
N VAL A 18 -13.35 22.88 3.11
CA VAL A 18 -13.87 21.76 3.90
C VAL A 18 -13.49 20.43 3.26
N THR A 19 -13.61 20.27 1.94
CA THR A 19 -13.18 19.03 1.26
C THR A 19 -11.68 18.83 1.39
N ALA A 20 -10.88 19.87 1.20
CA ALA A 20 -9.43 19.81 1.38
C ALA A 20 -9.05 19.51 2.84
N LEU A 21 -9.78 20.07 3.81
CA LEU A 21 -9.60 19.79 5.23
C LEU A 21 -9.97 18.35 5.55
N VAL A 22 -11.10 17.84 5.06
CA VAL A 22 -11.53 16.45 5.24
C VAL A 22 -10.51 15.49 4.65
N VAL A 23 -9.98 15.78 3.45
CA VAL A 23 -8.90 15.02 2.80
C VAL A 23 -7.58 15.11 3.59
N ALA A 24 -7.29 16.25 4.24
CA ALA A 24 -6.08 16.44 5.04
C ALA A 24 -6.19 15.82 6.44
N THR A 25 -7.38 15.75 7.04
CA THR A 25 -7.65 15.13 8.35
C THR A 25 -7.82 13.61 8.27
N ILE A 26 -7.64 13.03 7.07
CA ILE A 26 -7.46 11.59 6.90
C ILE A 26 -6.06 11.22 7.45
N ALA A 27 -5.90 11.29 8.77
CA ALA A 27 -4.74 10.83 9.52
C ALA A 27 -4.50 9.33 9.26
N ASP A 28 -3.28 8.82 9.47
CA ASP A 28 -2.85 7.48 9.06
C ASP A 28 -3.86 6.35 9.31
N GLY A 29 -4.59 6.35 10.44
CA GLY A 29 -5.63 5.35 10.73
C GLY A 29 -6.83 5.36 9.78
N SER A 30 -7.21 6.52 9.26
CA SER A 30 -8.30 6.64 8.29
C SER A 30 -7.89 6.32 6.85
N ARG A 31 -6.60 6.44 6.51
CA ARG A 31 -6.08 5.97 5.21
C ARG A 31 -6.19 4.46 5.10
N ARG A 32 -5.82 3.74 6.17
CA ARG A 32 -6.01 2.29 6.25
C ARG A 32 -7.48 1.90 6.10
N PHE A 33 -8.37 2.58 6.82
CA PHE A 33 -9.81 2.31 6.74
C PHE A 33 -10.37 2.52 5.31
N VAL A 34 -10.00 3.60 4.63
CA VAL A 34 -10.43 3.86 3.25
C VAL A 34 -9.84 2.83 2.28
N ALA A 35 -8.58 2.44 2.50
CA ALA A 35 -7.92 1.39 1.72
C ALA A 35 -8.65 0.05 1.87
N ASP A 36 -9.00 -0.35 3.09
CA ASP A 36 -9.74 -1.60 3.36
C ASP A 36 -11.13 -1.64 2.71
N LEU A 37 -11.80 -0.48 2.58
CA LEU A 37 -13.14 -0.40 2.01
C LEU A 37 -13.15 -0.48 0.48
N ILE A 38 -12.14 0.10 -0.18
CA ILE A 38 -12.15 0.31 -1.64
C ILE A 38 -11.17 -0.62 -2.36
N TRP A 39 -10.01 -0.88 -1.77
CA TRP A 39 -8.93 -1.71 -2.32
C TRP A 39 -8.79 -3.01 -1.52
N THR A 40 -9.74 -3.91 -1.75
CA THR A 40 -9.87 -5.16 -1.00
C THR A 40 -8.80 -6.21 -1.33
N ASP A 41 -8.21 -6.13 -2.52
CA ASP A 41 -7.31 -7.12 -3.10
C ASP A 41 -6.05 -6.51 -3.73
N ASP A 42 -5.89 -5.18 -3.65
CA ASP A 42 -4.75 -4.44 -4.20
C ASP A 42 -4.33 -3.27 -3.29
N ALA A 43 -3.25 -2.58 -3.67
CA ALA A 43 -2.75 -1.40 -2.98
C ALA A 43 -3.59 -0.15 -3.29
N ALA A 44 -3.87 0.66 -2.27
CA ALA A 44 -4.36 2.00 -2.49
C ALA A 44 -3.24 2.92 -3.06
N PRO A 45 -3.55 4.04 -3.73
CA PRO A 45 -2.55 4.89 -4.39
C PRO A 45 -1.46 5.49 -3.48
N TRP A 46 -1.69 5.48 -2.16
CA TRP A 46 -0.71 5.94 -1.15
C TRP A 46 0.01 4.78 -0.44
N GLU A 47 -0.42 3.54 -0.69
CA GLU A 47 0.22 2.34 -0.16
C GLU A 47 1.34 1.91 -1.11
N LYS A 48 2.28 1.14 -0.57
CA LYS A 48 3.28 0.42 -1.34
C LYS A 48 3.18 -1.05 -1.04
N VAL A 49 3.57 -1.86 -2.01
CA VAL A 49 3.66 -3.31 -1.86
C VAL A 49 5.12 -3.70 -1.66
N THR A 50 5.33 -4.56 -0.67
CA THR A 50 6.59 -5.22 -0.35
C THR A 50 6.51 -6.65 -0.87
N ALA A 51 7.46 -7.05 -1.70
CA ALA A 51 7.59 -8.44 -2.13
C ALA A 51 8.36 -9.23 -1.06
N VAL A 52 7.78 -10.32 -0.61
CA VAL A 52 8.41 -11.29 0.29
C VAL A 52 8.51 -12.62 -0.43
N TYR A 53 9.72 -13.11 -0.61
CA TYR A 53 10.00 -14.34 -1.33
C TYR A 53 10.69 -15.35 -0.42
N TYR A 54 10.15 -16.56 -0.39
CA TYR A 54 10.71 -17.72 0.31
C TYR A 54 11.17 -18.72 -0.74
N PRO A 55 12.49 -18.88 -0.97
CA PRO A 55 13.00 -19.72 -2.05
C PRO A 55 12.75 -21.22 -1.83
N ASP A 56 12.61 -21.62 -0.57
CA ASP A 56 12.37 -23.00 -0.15
C ASP A 56 11.32 -23.01 0.97
N ILE A 57 10.16 -23.64 0.73
CA ILE A 57 9.09 -23.69 1.72
C ILE A 57 9.50 -24.40 3.03
N GLN A 58 10.53 -25.26 2.98
CA GLN A 58 11.01 -26.01 4.14
C GLN A 58 12.00 -25.21 4.98
N LYS A 59 12.49 -24.08 4.46
CA LYS A 59 13.47 -23.20 5.13
C LYS A 59 12.89 -21.81 5.32
N GLU A 60 11.97 -21.69 6.26
CA GLU A 60 11.25 -20.44 6.52
C GLU A 60 12.14 -19.26 6.95
N THR A 61 13.40 -19.53 7.33
CA THR A 61 14.39 -18.50 7.68
C THR A 61 15.12 -17.92 6.45
N ASP A 62 15.05 -18.59 5.30
CA ASP A 62 15.59 -18.07 4.04
C ASP A 62 14.52 -17.21 3.37
N ILE A 63 14.55 -15.91 3.64
CA ILE A 63 13.55 -14.95 3.20
C ILE A 63 14.25 -13.81 2.48
N ARG A 64 13.70 -13.40 1.33
CA ARG A 64 14.13 -12.23 0.59
C ARG A 64 13.01 -11.22 0.59
N ILE A 65 13.25 -10.07 1.20
CA ILE A 65 12.27 -9.00 1.35
C ILE A 65 12.76 -7.83 0.50
N SER A 66 11.91 -7.34 -0.39
CA SER A 66 12.19 -6.11 -1.13
C SER A 66 11.96 -4.89 -0.24
N ASP A 67 12.47 -3.73 -0.64
CA ASP A 67 11.93 -2.47 -0.12
C ASP A 67 10.44 -2.33 -0.51
N ALA A 68 9.69 -1.54 0.25
CA ALA A 68 8.29 -1.20 -0.03
C ALA A 68 8.23 -0.21 -1.22
N ARG A 69 8.25 -0.74 -2.45
CA ARG A 69 8.47 0.07 -3.66
C ARG A 69 7.45 -0.14 -4.78
N PHE A 70 6.73 -1.25 -4.78
CA PHE A 70 5.81 -1.57 -5.87
C PHE A 70 4.48 -0.82 -5.68
N ASP A 71 3.89 -0.40 -6.78
CA ASP A 71 2.65 0.38 -6.77
C ASP A 71 1.41 -0.50 -6.61
N ASP A 72 1.48 -1.75 -7.03
CA ASP A 72 0.37 -2.70 -6.99
C ASP A 72 0.84 -4.16 -6.86
N VAL A 73 -0.12 -5.08 -6.71
CA VAL A 73 0.14 -6.52 -6.61
C VAL A 73 0.68 -7.11 -7.92
N ALA A 74 0.34 -6.54 -9.07
CA ALA A 74 0.79 -7.06 -10.36
C ALA A 74 2.30 -6.85 -10.55
N GLU A 75 2.81 -5.67 -10.22
CA GLU A 75 4.25 -5.36 -10.20
C GLU A 75 4.99 -6.24 -9.20
N CYS A 76 4.42 -6.45 -8.01
CA CYS A 76 4.98 -7.35 -7.02
C CYS A 76 5.11 -8.79 -7.58
N ARG A 77 4.05 -9.32 -8.19
CA ARG A 77 4.06 -10.65 -8.81
C ARG A 77 5.04 -10.78 -9.96
N ALA A 78 5.17 -9.74 -10.79
CA ALA A 78 6.15 -9.72 -11.88
C ALA A 78 7.58 -9.84 -11.32
N HIS A 79 7.90 -9.07 -10.28
CA HIS A 79 9.21 -9.14 -9.63
C HIS A 79 9.47 -10.50 -8.96
N ILE A 80 8.47 -11.10 -8.32
CA ILE A 80 8.58 -12.46 -7.81
C ILE A 80 8.85 -13.47 -8.94
N GLY A 81 8.19 -13.31 -10.09
CA GLY A 81 8.42 -14.15 -11.26
C GLY A 81 9.89 -14.13 -11.72
N GLU A 82 10.50 -12.94 -11.75
CA GLU A 82 11.92 -12.76 -12.04
C GLU A 82 12.80 -13.44 -10.97
N LEU A 83 12.56 -13.16 -9.69
CA LEU A 83 13.32 -13.76 -8.57
C LEU A 83 13.21 -15.29 -8.54
N SER A 84 12.02 -15.83 -8.77
CA SER A 84 11.79 -17.27 -8.79
C SER A 84 12.55 -17.96 -9.92
N SER A 85 12.58 -17.33 -11.09
CA SER A 85 13.35 -17.79 -12.25
C SER A 85 14.86 -17.76 -11.98
N GLU A 86 15.39 -16.68 -11.39
CA GLU A 86 16.79 -16.56 -10.98
C GLU A 86 17.21 -17.64 -9.98
N ASN A 87 16.27 -18.13 -9.18
CA ASN A 87 16.49 -19.18 -8.19
C ASN A 87 16.22 -20.61 -8.70
N GLY A 88 15.96 -20.76 -10.00
CA GLY A 88 15.69 -22.06 -10.60
C GLY A 88 14.37 -22.70 -10.17
N ASP A 89 13.38 -21.85 -9.86
CA ASP A 89 12.00 -22.24 -9.55
C ASP A 89 10.97 -21.34 -10.26
N PRO A 90 11.00 -21.23 -11.60
CA PRO A 90 10.14 -20.31 -12.36
C PRO A 90 8.64 -20.61 -12.21
N ASP A 91 8.28 -21.84 -11.82
CA ASP A 91 6.90 -22.26 -11.59
C ASP A 91 6.49 -22.15 -10.11
N LEU A 92 7.34 -21.62 -9.22
CA LEU A 92 7.10 -21.52 -7.77
C LEU A 92 6.64 -22.84 -7.13
N LYS A 93 7.28 -23.96 -7.50
CA LYS A 93 6.97 -25.30 -6.98
C LYS A 93 7.72 -25.62 -5.69
N LYS A 94 8.84 -24.94 -5.45
CA LYS A 94 9.74 -25.16 -4.31
C LYS A 94 9.63 -24.02 -3.30
N GLY A 95 9.40 -22.80 -3.79
CA GLY A 95 9.24 -21.60 -2.99
C GLY A 95 7.79 -21.20 -2.74
N ARG A 96 7.62 -20.11 -2.01
CA ARG A 96 6.35 -19.38 -1.87
C ARG A 96 6.64 -17.89 -1.89
N TYR A 97 5.61 -17.08 -2.12
CA TYR A 97 5.74 -15.64 -2.08
C TYR A 97 4.55 -14.99 -1.40
N GLU A 98 4.75 -13.76 -0.94
CA GLU A 98 3.72 -12.90 -0.41
C GLU A 98 3.94 -11.48 -0.92
N CYS A 99 2.85 -10.82 -1.32
CA CYS A 99 2.80 -9.41 -1.63
C CYS A 99 2.14 -8.71 -0.43
N ALA A 100 2.97 -8.06 0.40
CA ALA A 100 2.54 -7.42 1.63
C ALA A 100 2.28 -5.92 1.38
N ILE A 101 1.04 -5.48 1.60
CA ILE A 101 0.51 -4.20 1.14
C ILE A 101 0.31 -3.27 2.33
N GLY A 102 0.74 -2.02 2.18
CA GLY A 102 0.40 -0.94 3.12
C GLY A 102 0.98 -1.17 4.51
N PHE A 103 2.27 -0.91 4.68
CA PHE A 103 2.92 -0.99 5.99
C PHE A 103 2.56 0.22 6.85
N TYR A 104 1.81 -0.01 7.93
CA TYR A 104 1.42 1.01 8.89
C TYR A 104 2.12 0.79 10.23
N ARG A 105 2.91 1.78 10.67
CA ARG A 105 3.52 1.79 12.00
C ARG A 105 2.52 2.26 13.03
N ASP A 106 2.50 1.61 14.19
CA ASP A 106 1.76 2.08 15.35
C ASP A 106 2.59 3.04 16.21
N GLY A 107 1.94 3.61 17.23
CA GLY A 107 2.56 4.53 18.17
C GLY A 107 3.60 3.89 19.10
N THR A 108 3.71 2.56 19.12
CA THR A 108 4.71 1.80 19.89
C THR A 108 5.95 1.43 19.06
N GLY A 109 5.94 1.76 17.77
CA GLY A 109 7.06 1.49 16.86
C GLY A 109 7.02 0.09 16.22
N GLU A 110 6.00 -0.71 16.54
CA GLU A 110 5.64 -1.90 15.76
C GLU A 110 4.89 -1.46 14.50
N GLY A 111 4.78 -2.35 13.52
CA GLY A 111 4.06 -2.04 12.30
C GLY A 111 3.45 -3.28 11.69
N SER A 112 2.31 -3.11 11.05
CA SER A 112 1.57 -4.20 10.41
C SER A 112 1.24 -3.84 8.98
N TYR A 113 1.27 -4.86 8.12
CA TYR A 113 0.71 -4.76 6.80
C TYR A 113 -0.83 -4.77 6.89
N ARG A 114 -1.48 -4.09 5.96
CA ARG A 114 -2.93 -4.10 5.83
C ARG A 114 -3.42 -5.40 5.22
N LEU A 115 -2.79 -5.80 4.12
CA LEU A 115 -3.20 -6.95 3.31
C LEU A 115 -1.97 -7.77 2.89
N ILE A 116 -2.13 -9.10 2.87
CA ILE A 116 -1.12 -10.03 2.36
C ILE A 116 -1.78 -10.88 1.28
N VAL A 117 -1.28 -10.75 0.06
CA VAL A 117 -1.73 -11.52 -1.11
C VAL A 117 -0.70 -12.60 -1.43
N ARG A 118 -1.17 -13.79 -1.78
CA ARG A 118 -0.34 -14.96 -2.15
C ARG A 118 -0.66 -15.40 -3.58
#